data_AF-A0A0N1F3F7-F1
#
_entry.id   AF-A0A0N1F3F7-F1
#
_cell.length_a   1.000
_cell.length_b   1.000
_cell.length_c   1.000
_cell.angle_alpha   90.00
_cell.angle_beta   90.00
_cell.angle_gamma   90.00
#
_symmetry.space_group_name_H-M   'P 1'
#
loop_
_entity.id
_entity.type
_entity.pdbx_description
1 polymer ?
#
loop_
_entity_poly.entity_id
_entity_poly.type
_entity_poly.pdbx_seq_one_letter_code
_entity_poly.pdbx_strand_id
1 'polypeptide(L)'
;MMKPLAAVLMTMAFSGCGDETAQDVKPPPIRDVPFFLANASDHDFELARCRANPGELMSDAACRNAEEANRKVMIWGREAALKRASN
;
A
#
# COMPACT_ATOMS: atom_id res chain seq x y z
N MET A 1 -12.61 5.12 -65.90
CA MET A 1 -13.00 5.90 -64.71
C MET A 1 -11.77 6.10 -63.83
N MET A 2 -11.36 7.36 -63.66
CA MET A 2 -10.45 7.90 -62.62
C MET A 2 -11.11 7.72 -61.22
N LYS A 3 -10.48 7.68 -60.04
CA LYS A 3 -9.16 7.98 -59.48
C LYS A 3 -9.15 7.45 -58.02
N PRO A 4 -8.01 7.43 -57.32
CA PRO A 4 -7.74 6.62 -56.11
C PRO A 4 -8.11 7.32 -54.80
N LEU A 5 -8.32 6.55 -53.73
CA LEU A 5 -8.37 7.03 -52.34
C LEU A 5 -7.57 6.01 -51.49
N ALA A 6 -6.34 6.34 -51.12
CA ALA A 6 -5.97 7.14 -49.96
C ALA A 6 -5.70 6.23 -48.74
N ALA A 7 -4.41 6.06 -48.48
CA ALA A 7 -3.90 5.48 -47.25
C ALA A 7 -4.41 6.25 -46.04
N VAL A 8 -4.95 5.55 -45.05
CA VAL A 8 -5.14 6.07 -43.70
C VAL A 8 -4.44 5.10 -42.75
N LEU A 9 -3.25 5.49 -42.32
CA LEU A 9 -2.60 4.97 -41.13
C LEU A 9 -3.55 5.22 -39.94
N MET A 10 -4.13 4.17 -39.37
CA MET A 10 -4.67 4.24 -38.03
C MET A 10 -3.55 3.98 -37.03
N THR A 11 -2.93 5.07 -36.58
CA THR A 11 -2.25 5.12 -35.29
C THR A 11 -3.29 4.85 -34.20
N MET A 12 -3.33 3.62 -33.67
CA MET A 12 -4.05 3.35 -32.44
C MET A 12 -3.30 4.07 -31.31
N ALA A 13 -3.79 5.26 -31.01
CA ALA A 13 -3.41 6.02 -29.83
C ALA A 13 -3.69 5.16 -28.59
N PHE A 14 -2.71 5.15 -27.68
CA PHE A 14 -2.84 4.66 -26.31
C PHE A 14 -4.09 5.26 -25.66
N SER A 15 -5.17 4.49 -25.67
CA SER A 15 -6.26 4.65 -24.72
C SER A 15 -5.95 3.66 -23.62
N GLY A 16 -5.26 4.15 -22.58
CA GLY A 16 -5.13 3.41 -21.34
C GLY A 16 -6.51 2.91 -20.94
N CYS A 17 -6.65 1.60 -20.85
CA CYS A 17 -7.84 0.97 -20.31
C CYS A 17 -8.10 1.60 -18.95
N GLY A 18 -9.24 2.26 -18.84
CA GLY A 18 -9.64 2.96 -17.65
C GLY A 18 -9.72 2.02 -16.46
N ASP A 19 -9.47 2.58 -15.30
CA ASP A 19 -10.53 2.53 -14.32
C ASP A 19 -10.66 3.94 -13.74
N GLU A 20 -11.64 4.64 -14.30
CA GLU A 20 -12.21 5.87 -13.78
C GLU A 20 -13.07 5.49 -12.56
N THR A 21 -12.42 4.95 -11.54
CA THR A 21 -12.94 4.86 -10.17
C THR A 21 -11.80 5.20 -9.22
N ALA A 22 -11.28 6.42 -9.34
CA ALA A 22 -10.83 7.15 -8.16
C ALA A 22 -12.06 7.44 -7.30
N GLN A 23 -12.68 6.36 -6.76
CA GLN A 23 -13.52 6.47 -5.59
C GLN A 23 -12.67 7.21 -4.58
N ASP A 24 -13.21 8.27 -4.00
CA ASP A 24 -12.77 8.87 -2.75
C ASP A 24 -12.77 7.79 -1.66
N VAL A 25 -11.85 6.82 -1.76
CA VAL A 25 -11.54 5.89 -0.69
C VAL A 25 -10.77 6.75 0.28
N LYS A 26 -11.51 7.38 1.21
CA LYS A 26 -10.92 7.99 2.39
C LYS A 26 -9.83 7.03 2.87
N PRO A 27 -8.55 7.45 2.92
CA PRO A 27 -7.49 6.55 3.32
C PRO A 27 -7.89 5.93 4.66
N PRO A 28 -7.75 4.61 4.82
CA PRO A 28 -8.11 3.96 6.07
C PRO A 28 -7.42 4.68 7.22
N PRO A 29 -8.08 4.80 8.39
CA PRO A 29 -7.50 5.48 9.53
C PRO A 29 -6.10 4.94 9.80
N ILE A 30 -5.14 5.84 10.02
CA ILE A 30 -3.73 5.47 10.24
C ILE A 30 -3.67 4.56 11.46
N ARG A 31 -3.31 3.29 11.23
CA ARG A 31 -3.10 2.29 12.27
C ARG A 31 -1.75 2.55 12.94
N ASP A 32 -1.77 2.70 14.26
CA ASP A 32 -0.59 3.04 15.05
C ASP A 32 0.16 1.80 15.57
N VAL A 33 1.28 2.02 16.26
CA VAL A 33 2.12 0.94 16.79
C VAL A 33 1.36 0.08 17.82
N PRO A 34 0.64 0.64 18.82
CA PRO A 34 -0.21 -0.15 19.72
C PRO A 34 -1.20 -1.04 19.00
N PHE A 35 -1.86 -0.55 17.93
CA PHE A 35 -2.78 -1.35 17.13
C PHE A 35 -2.09 -2.60 16.56
N PHE A 36 -0.93 -2.45 15.91
CA PHE A 36 -0.21 -3.59 15.32
C PHE A 36 0.38 -4.55 16.37
N LEU A 37 0.74 -4.03 17.55
CA LEU A 37 1.17 -4.87 18.66
C LEU A 37 0.02 -5.73 19.20
N ALA A 38 -1.18 -5.15 19.30
CA ALA A 38 -2.39 -5.84 19.75
C ALA A 38 -2.98 -6.79 18.69
N ASN A 39 -2.81 -6.48 17.40
CA ASN A 39 -3.41 -7.24 16.29
C ASN A 39 -2.32 -7.90 15.44
N ALA A 40 -1.90 -9.12 15.82
CA ALA A 40 -0.81 -9.83 15.15
C ALA A 40 -1.10 -10.12 13.67
N SER A 41 -2.33 -10.48 13.32
CA SER A 41 -2.69 -10.79 11.93
C SER A 41 -2.58 -9.55 11.02
N ASP A 42 -3.05 -8.40 11.50
CA ASP A 42 -2.96 -7.14 10.77
C ASP A 42 -1.51 -6.67 10.62
N HIS A 43 -0.71 -6.86 11.66
CA HIS A 43 0.71 -6.58 11.63
C HIS A 43 1.43 -7.40 10.55
N ASP A 44 1.19 -8.70 10.52
CA ASP A 44 1.88 -9.59 9.58
C ASP A 44 1.42 -9.34 8.13
N PHE A 45 0.12 -9.08 7.94
CA PHE A 45 -0.43 -8.66 6.66
C PHE A 45 0.18 -7.33 6.18
N GLU A 46 0.25 -6.33 7.06
CA GLU A 46 0.81 -5.02 6.73
C GLU A 46 2.29 -5.14 6.38
N LEU A 47 3.09 -5.86 7.17
CA LEU A 47 4.50 -6.10 6.83
C LEU A 47 4.68 -6.79 5.48
N ALA A 48 3.85 -7.78 5.16
CA ALA A 48 3.89 -8.44 3.85
C ALA A 48 3.58 -7.46 2.72
N ARG A 49 2.56 -6.60 2.91
CA ARG A 49 2.17 -5.55 1.96
C ARG A 49 3.30 -4.53 1.74
N CYS A 50 3.95 -4.09 2.81
CA CYS A 50 5.08 -3.15 2.75
C CYS A 50 6.28 -3.75 2.04
N ARG A 51 6.63 -5.02 2.34
CA ARG A 51 7.75 -5.72 1.70
C ARG A 51 7.53 -6.00 0.22
N ALA A 52 6.28 -6.22 -0.19
CA ALA A 52 5.93 -6.39 -1.60
C ALA A 52 6.13 -5.11 -2.42
N ASN A 53 6.13 -3.93 -1.78
CA ASN A 53 6.24 -2.63 -2.44
C ASN A 53 7.28 -1.72 -1.73
N PRO A 54 8.58 -2.07 -1.80
CA PRO A 54 9.62 -1.34 -1.09
C PRO A 54 9.84 0.10 -1.61
N GLY A 55 9.24 0.49 -2.73
CA GLY A 55 9.29 1.88 -3.21
C GLY A 55 8.27 2.77 -2.51
N GLU A 56 7.08 2.86 -3.11
CA GLU A 56 6.04 3.85 -2.75
C GLU A 56 5.52 3.74 -1.31
N LEU A 57 5.58 2.57 -0.68
CA LEU A 57 4.97 2.36 0.64
C LEU A 57 5.94 2.55 1.81
N MET A 58 7.25 2.73 1.58
CA MET A 58 8.20 2.97 2.69
C MET A 58 7.94 4.28 3.44
N SER A 59 7.33 5.26 2.80
CA SER A 59 6.93 6.53 3.41
C SER A 59 5.52 6.50 4.02
N ASP A 60 4.75 5.44 3.80
CA ASP A 60 3.40 5.28 4.35
C ASP A 60 3.47 5.12 5.89
N ALA A 61 2.63 5.88 6.59
CA ALA A 61 2.54 5.84 8.05
C ALA A 61 2.20 4.43 8.56
N ALA A 62 1.34 3.67 7.88
CA ALA A 62 0.98 2.31 8.23
C ALA A 62 2.20 1.38 8.14
N CYS A 63 3.00 1.48 7.08
CA CYS A 63 4.21 0.68 6.93
C CYS A 63 5.27 1.03 7.97
N ARG A 64 5.48 2.32 8.24
CA ARG A 64 6.41 2.76 9.29
C ARG A 64 5.99 2.27 10.68
N ASN A 65 4.69 2.28 10.97
CA ASN A 65 4.15 1.82 12.25
C ASN A 65 4.21 0.29 12.38
N ALA A 66 3.94 -0.46 11.30
CA ALA A 66 4.10 -1.92 11.29
C ALA A 66 5.56 -2.32 11.46
N GLU A 67 6.50 -1.67 10.77
CA GLU A 67 7.94 -1.93 10.93
C GLU A 67 8.46 -1.56 12.32
N GLU A 68 7.97 -0.45 12.90
CA GLU A 68 8.29 -0.11 14.28
C GLU A 68 7.73 -1.13 15.28
N ALA A 69 6.50 -1.61 15.09
CA ALA A 69 5.94 -2.69 15.89
C ALA A 69 6.79 -3.96 15.77
N ASN A 70 7.22 -4.32 14.57
CA ASN A 70 8.10 -5.47 14.31
C ASN A 70 9.43 -5.34 15.06
N ARG A 71 10.09 -4.18 15.00
CA ARG A 71 11.31 -3.90 15.78
C ARG A 71 11.09 -4.10 17.28
N LYS A 72 10.00 -3.56 17.83
CA LYS A 72 9.67 -3.70 19.26
C LYS A 72 9.41 -5.14 19.67
N VAL A 73 8.72 -5.91 18.81
CA VAL A 73 8.50 -7.35 19.01
C VAL A 73 9.83 -8.10 19.06
N MET A 74 10.78 -7.79 18.16
CA MET A 74 12.10 -8.43 18.13
C MET A 74 12.95 -8.11 19.37
N ILE A 75 12.84 -6.90 19.93
CA ILE A 75 13.65 -6.48 21.09
C ILE A 75 13.05 -6.96 22.41
N TRP A 76 11.72 -6.89 22.57
CA TRP A 76 11.06 -7.10 23.87
C TRP A 76 10.07 -8.26 23.90
N GLY A 77 9.72 -8.85 22.75
CA GLY A 77 8.55 -9.72 22.64
C GLY A 77 7.25 -8.92 22.58
N ARG A 78 6.21 -9.50 21.97
CA ARG A 78 4.94 -8.80 21.66
C ARG A 78 4.23 -8.27 22.90
N GLU A 79 4.03 -9.09 23.92
CA GLU A 79 3.31 -8.68 25.15
C GLU A 79 4.03 -7.53 25.86
N ALA A 80 5.35 -7.64 26.01
CA ALA A 80 6.12 -6.64 26.72
C ALA A 80 6.28 -5.34 25.91
N ALA A 81 6.25 -5.43 24.56
CA ALA A 81 6.17 -4.29 23.67
C ALA A 81 4.83 -3.57 23.77
N LEU A 82 3.71 -4.31 23.78
CA LEU A 82 2.36 -3.74 23.90
C LEU A 82 2.21 -3.02 25.24
N LYS A 83 2.60 -3.66 26.34
CA LYS A 83 2.57 -3.03 27.67
C LYS A 83 3.33 -1.70 27.70
N ARG A 84 4.48 -1.62 27.03
CA ARG A 84 5.28 -0.37 26.95
C ARG A 84 4.68 0.68 26.05
N ALA A 85 3.89 0.30 25.04
CA ALA A 85 3.26 1.22 24.11
C ALA A 85 1.92 1.78 24.64
N SER A 86 1.35 1.14 25.68
CA SER A 86 0.08 1.53 26.31
C SER A 86 0.24 2.29 27.64
N ASN A 87 1.47 2.62 28.06
CA ASN A 87 1.78 3.46 29.23
C ASN A 87 2.35 4.80 28.76
#